data_AF-A0A2E9N0Z6-F1
#
_entry.id   AF-A0A2E9N0Z6-F1
#
_cell.length_a   1.000
_cell.length_b   1.000
_cell.length_c   1.000
_cell.angle_alpha   90.00
_cell.angle_beta   90.00
_cell.angle_gamma   90.00
#
_symmetry.space_group_name_H-M   'P 1'
#
loop_
_entity.id
_entity.type
_entity.pdbx_description
1 polymer ?
#
loop_
_entity_poly.entity_id
_entity_poly.type
_entity_poly.pdbx_seq_one_letter_code
_entity_poly.pdbx_strand_id
1 'polypeptide(L)'
;MHPVKIKGLRFVGLLLALLPGACAEGPIEKTLSLGTPAVSKVMANLAQHEVQFLFTEVICTQDGSNVFQDDEYGLKDARDHYPASTTKLPVALLALEKLQEDDRIDRYTRFTVMGEPNGTSFTNELIELFVVSNNQTYNRLFEFLDKDEINQCLSVKGLLARISHRLSIPDSDVLTTRVMQFSGAGVDPVVIEPIENSTI
;
A
#
# COMPACT_ATOMS: atom_id res chain seq x y z
N MET A 1 2.80 -89.43 1.08
CA MET A 1 2.85 -88.03 1.57
C MET A 1 1.85 -87.22 0.77
N HIS A 2 0.80 -86.71 1.42
CA HIS A 2 -0.31 -85.97 0.80
C HIS A 2 0.07 -84.52 0.47
N PRO A 3 -0.48 -83.92 -0.60
CA PRO A 3 -0.33 -82.50 -0.90
C PRO A 3 -1.29 -81.67 -0.04
N VAL A 4 -0.77 -80.62 0.59
CA VAL A 4 -1.58 -79.64 1.34
C VAL A 4 -2.06 -78.55 0.38
N LYS A 5 -3.39 -78.41 0.25
CA LYS A 5 -4.06 -77.30 -0.45
C LYS A 5 -4.06 -76.06 0.46
N ILE A 6 -3.45 -74.97 0.01
CA ILE A 6 -3.59 -73.65 0.64
C ILE A 6 -4.71 -72.89 -0.09
N LYS A 7 -5.78 -72.58 0.65
CA LYS A 7 -6.93 -71.81 0.17
C LYS A 7 -6.56 -70.33 0.05
N GLY A 8 -7.04 -69.69 -1.02
CA GLY A 8 -6.76 -68.31 -1.36
C GLY A 8 -7.25 -67.30 -0.32
N LEU A 9 -6.39 -66.32 -0.03
CA LEU A 9 -6.71 -65.13 0.74
C LEU A 9 -6.89 -63.98 -0.25
N ARG A 10 -8.14 -63.53 -0.43
CA ARG A 10 -8.48 -62.37 -1.27
C ARG A 10 -8.01 -61.11 -0.54
N PHE A 11 -6.94 -60.50 -1.03
CA PHE A 11 -6.56 -59.14 -0.67
C PHE A 11 -7.55 -58.16 -1.33
N VAL A 12 -8.51 -57.66 -0.56
CA VAL A 12 -9.25 -56.45 -0.91
C VAL A 12 -8.49 -55.30 -0.25
N GLY A 13 -7.53 -54.74 -1.00
CA GLY A 13 -6.83 -53.52 -0.60
C GLY A 13 -7.72 -52.31 -0.85
N LEU A 14 -8.18 -51.70 0.24
CA LEU A 14 -8.97 -50.48 0.29
C LEU A 14 -8.18 -49.34 -0.40
N LEU A 15 -8.65 -48.89 -1.57
CA LEU A 15 -8.11 -47.71 -2.24
C LEU A 15 -8.54 -46.47 -1.42
N LEU A 16 -7.63 -45.97 -0.58
CA LEU A 16 -7.83 -44.71 0.14
C LEU A 16 -7.82 -43.58 -0.89
N ALA A 17 -9.00 -43.17 -1.34
CA ALA A 17 -9.15 -41.99 -2.17
C ALA A 17 -8.71 -40.78 -1.34
N LEU A 18 -7.49 -40.30 -1.59
CA LEU A 18 -7.09 -38.93 -1.27
C LEU A 18 -8.03 -38.01 -2.05
N LEU A 19 -9.18 -37.69 -1.44
CA LEU A 19 -9.98 -36.57 -1.88
C LEU A 19 -9.07 -35.34 -1.75
N PRO A 20 -8.70 -34.65 -2.83
CA PRO A 20 -8.14 -33.33 -2.69
C PRO A 20 -9.22 -32.53 -1.95
N GLY A 21 -8.94 -32.13 -0.71
CA GLY A 21 -9.77 -31.14 -0.04
C GLY A 21 -9.88 -29.99 -1.02
N ALA A 22 -11.09 -29.72 -1.52
CA ALA A 22 -11.32 -28.56 -2.35
C ALA A 22 -10.90 -27.37 -1.48
N CYS A 23 -9.73 -26.80 -1.75
CA CYS A 23 -9.43 -25.45 -1.30
C CYS A 23 -10.61 -24.63 -1.80
N ALA A 24 -11.41 -24.10 -0.88
CA ALA A 24 -12.47 -23.19 -1.25
C ALA A 24 -11.82 -22.06 -2.05
N GLU A 25 -12.33 -21.79 -3.25
CA GLU A 25 -11.86 -20.69 -4.08
C GLU A 25 -11.91 -19.40 -3.28
N GLY A 26 -10.80 -18.67 -3.25
CA GLY A 26 -10.71 -17.36 -2.62
C GLY A 26 -11.60 -16.32 -3.30
N PRO A 27 -11.93 -15.20 -2.63
CA PRO A 27 -12.72 -14.11 -3.22
C PRO A 27 -12.22 -13.63 -4.59
N ILE A 28 -10.91 -13.63 -4.83
CA ILE A 28 -10.30 -13.23 -6.08
C ILE A 28 -10.61 -14.27 -7.16
N GLU A 29 -10.29 -15.54 -6.93
CA GLU A 29 -10.54 -16.62 -7.91
C GLU A 29 -12.02 -16.69 -8.29
N LYS A 30 -12.90 -16.58 -7.29
CA LYS A 30 -14.35 -16.51 -7.50
C LYS A 30 -14.74 -15.30 -8.37
N THR A 31 -14.13 -14.14 -8.17
CA THR A 31 -14.43 -12.94 -8.96
C THR A 31 -13.93 -13.07 -10.40
N LEU A 32 -12.74 -13.65 -10.57
CA LEU A 32 -12.14 -13.89 -11.88
C LEU A 32 -12.92 -14.94 -12.68
N SER A 33 -13.54 -15.91 -12.01
CA SER A 33 -14.36 -16.96 -12.65
C SER A 33 -15.77 -16.52 -13.04
N LEU A 34 -16.27 -15.37 -12.57
CA LEU A 34 -17.60 -14.84 -12.92
C LEU A 34 -17.78 -14.54 -14.43
N GLY A 35 -16.68 -14.43 -15.19
CA GLY A 35 -16.73 -14.36 -16.64
C GLY A 35 -17.39 -13.11 -17.23
N THR A 36 -17.51 -12.02 -16.45
CA THR A 36 -18.04 -10.75 -16.97
C THR A 36 -17.25 -10.31 -18.21
N PRO A 37 -17.86 -9.64 -19.21
CA PRO A 37 -17.14 -9.27 -20.43
C PRO A 37 -15.84 -8.48 -20.20
N ALA A 38 -15.82 -7.62 -19.17
CA ALA A 38 -14.64 -6.85 -18.80
C ALA A 38 -13.51 -7.73 -18.23
N VAL A 39 -13.84 -8.61 -17.28
CA VAL A 39 -12.89 -9.55 -16.69
C VAL A 39 -12.36 -10.50 -17.76
N SER A 40 -13.24 -11.10 -18.56
CA SER A 40 -12.86 -12.01 -19.64
C SER A 40 -11.90 -11.38 -20.64
N LYS A 41 -12.07 -10.09 -20.98
CA LYS A 41 -11.18 -9.35 -21.88
C LYS A 41 -9.76 -9.23 -21.30
N VAL A 42 -9.64 -8.94 -20.01
CA VAL A 42 -8.35 -8.83 -19.31
C VAL A 42 -7.71 -10.21 -19.18
N MET A 43 -8.47 -11.21 -18.73
CA MET A 43 -7.98 -12.57 -18.53
C MET A 43 -7.49 -13.22 -19.83
N ALA A 44 -8.12 -12.92 -20.98
CA ALA A 44 -7.66 -13.37 -22.29
C ALA A 44 -6.30 -12.81 -22.71
N ASN A 45 -5.84 -11.70 -22.10
CA ASN A 45 -4.57 -11.03 -22.41
C ASN A 45 -3.70 -10.85 -21.16
N LEU A 46 -3.82 -11.75 -20.19
CA LEU A 46 -3.23 -11.60 -18.86
C LEU A 46 -1.72 -11.31 -18.89
N ALA A 47 -0.98 -11.98 -19.78
CA ALA A 47 0.46 -11.78 -19.93
C ALA A 47 0.85 -10.35 -20.37
N GLN A 48 -0.03 -9.66 -21.10
CA GLN A 48 0.19 -8.27 -21.53
C GLN A 48 -0.26 -7.25 -20.49
N HIS A 49 -1.15 -7.64 -19.57
CA HIS A 49 -1.71 -6.74 -18.55
C HIS A 49 -0.97 -6.83 -17.21
N GLU A 50 -0.19 -7.88 -16.98
CA GLU A 50 0.69 -8.03 -15.80
C GLU A 50 -0.06 -7.81 -14.46
N VAL A 51 -1.27 -8.35 -14.35
CA VAL A 51 -2.17 -8.06 -13.23
C VAL A 51 -1.76 -8.78 -11.96
N GLN A 52 -1.75 -8.06 -10.85
CA GLN A 52 -1.56 -8.60 -9.49
C GLN A 52 -2.69 -8.14 -8.56
N PHE A 53 -3.12 -9.03 -7.67
CA PHE A 53 -4.11 -8.72 -6.64
C PHE A 53 -3.65 -9.30 -5.29
N LEU A 54 -3.75 -8.48 -4.26
CA LEU A 54 -3.69 -8.88 -2.85
C LEU A 54 -5.01 -8.45 -2.22
N PHE A 55 -5.75 -9.40 -1.67
CA PHE A 55 -6.93 -9.14 -0.86
C PHE A 55 -6.69 -9.71 0.53
N THR A 56 -6.85 -8.87 1.55
CA THR A 56 -6.74 -9.30 2.94
C THR A 56 -8.09 -9.15 3.63
N GLU A 57 -8.68 -10.26 4.05
CA GLU A 57 -9.84 -10.25 4.93
C GLU A 57 -9.40 -9.98 6.37
N VAL A 58 -10.05 -9.01 7.03
CA VAL A 58 -9.84 -8.71 8.45
C VAL A 58 -10.98 -9.34 9.25
N ILE A 59 -10.68 -10.45 9.93
CA ILE A 59 -11.63 -11.23 10.71
C ILE A 59 -11.50 -10.83 12.18
N CYS A 60 -12.50 -10.11 12.70
CA CYS A 60 -12.59 -9.79 14.12
C CYS A 60 -13.13 -11.01 14.89
N THR A 61 -12.31 -11.59 15.76
CA THR A 61 -12.68 -12.76 16.56
C THR A 61 -13.53 -12.35 17.77
N GLN A 62 -14.25 -13.31 18.36
CA GLN A 62 -15.16 -13.05 19.49
C GLN A 62 -14.43 -12.56 20.76
N ASP A 63 -13.14 -12.85 20.90
CA ASP A 63 -12.27 -12.39 21.97
C ASP A 63 -11.61 -11.01 21.68
N GLY A 64 -11.96 -10.37 20.55
CA GLY A 64 -11.51 -9.02 20.19
C GLY A 64 -10.17 -8.96 19.46
N SER A 65 -9.58 -10.09 19.11
CA SER A 65 -8.38 -10.12 18.25
C SER A 65 -8.73 -9.98 16.76
N ASN A 66 -7.76 -9.60 15.93
CA ASN A 66 -7.91 -9.58 14.48
C ASN A 66 -7.06 -10.69 13.87
N VAL A 67 -7.69 -11.50 13.01
CA VAL A 67 -7.02 -12.48 12.16
C VAL A 67 -7.05 -11.95 10.73
N PHE A 68 -5.90 -11.95 10.06
CA PHE A 68 -5.76 -11.54 8.67
C PHE A 68 -5.67 -12.78 7.79
N GLN A 69 -6.53 -12.85 6.78
CA GLN A 69 -6.52 -13.94 5.81
C GLN A 69 -6.30 -13.36 4.40
N ASP A 70 -5.15 -13.69 3.83
CA ASP A 70 -4.77 -13.22 2.50
C ASP A 70 -5.29 -14.17 1.41
N ASP A 71 -5.76 -13.57 0.32
CA ASP A 71 -6.03 -14.18 -0.97
C ASP A 71 -5.20 -13.42 -2.02
N GLU A 72 -4.43 -14.17 -2.80
CA GLU A 72 -3.37 -13.62 -3.65
C GLU A 72 -3.50 -14.12 -5.07
N TYR A 73 -3.25 -13.23 -6.04
CA TYR A 73 -3.19 -13.59 -7.45
C TYR A 73 -2.04 -12.84 -8.14
N GLY A 74 -1.16 -13.58 -8.82
CA GLY A 74 -0.07 -13.00 -9.62
C GLY A 74 1.11 -12.41 -8.84
N LEU A 75 1.12 -12.50 -7.49
CA LEU A 75 2.16 -11.90 -6.65
C LEU A 75 3.52 -12.63 -6.65
N LYS A 76 3.56 -13.90 -7.08
CA LYS A 76 4.80 -14.72 -7.12
C LYS A 76 5.90 -14.15 -8.02
N ASP A 77 5.55 -13.30 -8.97
CA ASP A 77 6.48 -12.71 -9.92
C ASP A 77 7.22 -11.48 -9.36
N ALA A 78 6.87 -11.00 -8.15
CA ALA A 78 7.51 -9.87 -7.45
C ALA A 78 7.80 -8.65 -8.34
N ARG A 79 6.85 -8.31 -9.22
CA ARG A 79 7.00 -7.23 -10.20
C ARG A 79 6.79 -5.87 -9.53
N ASP A 80 7.66 -4.93 -9.85
CA ASP A 80 7.48 -3.54 -9.45
C ASP A 80 6.38 -2.89 -10.30
N HIS A 81 5.36 -2.36 -9.63
CA HIS A 81 4.31 -1.57 -10.27
C HIS A 81 4.51 -0.08 -10.03
N TYR A 82 4.38 0.71 -11.11
CA TYR A 82 4.35 2.16 -10.98
C TYR A 82 3.10 2.58 -10.19
N PRO A 83 3.23 3.19 -8.99
CA PRO A 83 2.10 3.39 -8.08
C PRO A 83 1.12 4.48 -8.55
N ALA A 84 1.54 5.36 -9.45
CA ALA A 84 0.77 6.56 -9.79
C ALA A 84 0.26 7.26 -8.52
N SER A 85 -1.03 7.60 -8.42
CA SER A 85 -1.61 8.29 -7.26
C SER A 85 -1.74 7.43 -5.99
N THR A 86 -1.47 6.11 -6.02
CA THR A 86 -1.60 5.27 -4.81
C THR A 86 -0.54 5.62 -3.76
N THR A 87 0.57 6.26 -4.16
CA THR A 87 1.58 6.84 -3.24
C THR A 87 1.01 7.85 -2.24
N LYS A 88 -0.12 8.49 -2.57
CA LYS A 88 -0.70 9.58 -1.77
C LYS A 88 -1.16 9.12 -0.39
N LEU A 89 -1.71 7.91 -0.30
CA LEU A 89 -2.16 7.36 0.98
C LEU A 89 -1.01 7.15 1.98
N PRO A 90 0.05 6.38 1.67
CA PRO A 90 1.14 6.18 2.63
C PRO A 90 1.82 7.49 3.00
N VAL A 91 2.11 8.39 2.05
CA VAL A 91 2.73 9.68 2.35
C VAL A 91 1.85 10.56 3.24
N ALA A 92 0.52 10.56 3.03
CA ALA A 92 -0.39 11.29 3.91
C ALA A 92 -0.42 10.75 5.34
N LEU A 93 -0.38 9.43 5.52
CA LEU A 93 -0.33 8.81 6.84
C LEU A 93 0.98 9.13 7.56
N LEU A 94 2.12 9.03 6.87
CA LEU A 94 3.42 9.41 7.43
C LEU A 94 3.46 10.89 7.83
N ALA A 95 2.90 11.77 7.00
CA ALA A 95 2.88 13.19 7.30
C ALA A 95 2.01 13.50 8.53
N LEU A 96 0.91 12.75 8.72
CA LEU A 96 0.10 12.83 9.93
C LEU A 96 0.83 12.27 11.15
N GLU A 97 1.59 11.17 11.02
CA GLU A 97 2.42 10.64 12.10
C GLU A 97 3.44 11.69 12.56
N LYS A 98 4.23 12.27 11.65
CA LYS A 98 5.17 13.36 11.95
C LYS A 98 4.48 14.59 12.56
N LEU A 99 3.29 14.95 12.07
CA LEU A 99 2.53 16.07 12.62
C LEU A 99 2.13 15.83 14.10
N GLN A 100 1.88 14.59 14.51
CA GLN A 100 1.57 14.25 15.90
C GLN A 100 2.78 14.28 16.83
N GLU A 101 4.00 14.40 16.31
CA GLU A 101 5.22 14.48 17.12
C GLU A 101 5.52 15.91 17.61
N ASP A 102 4.86 16.92 17.07
CA ASP A 102 5.08 18.33 17.40
C ASP A 102 3.83 19.01 17.97
N ASP A 103 3.76 19.12 19.29
CA ASP A 103 2.64 19.75 20.02
C ASP A 103 2.43 21.25 19.71
N ARG A 104 3.34 21.90 18.97
CA ARG A 104 3.23 23.32 18.59
C ARG A 104 2.32 23.53 17.38
N ILE A 105 2.11 22.49 16.58
CA ILE A 105 1.33 22.54 15.33
C ILE A 105 0.32 21.41 15.31
N ASP A 106 -0.81 21.66 14.64
CA ASP A 106 -1.86 20.67 14.47
C ASP A 106 -2.40 20.67 13.04
N ARG A 107 -3.39 19.81 12.78
CA ARG A 107 -3.99 19.69 11.45
C ARG A 107 -4.73 20.93 10.96
N TYR A 108 -5.00 21.89 11.84
CA TYR A 108 -5.69 23.15 11.55
C TYR A 108 -4.73 24.32 11.41
N THR A 109 -3.51 24.18 11.92
CA THR A 109 -2.45 25.18 11.84
C THR A 109 -2.16 25.51 10.39
N ARG A 110 -2.14 26.81 10.08
CA ARG A 110 -1.86 27.25 8.71
C ARG A 110 -0.38 27.17 8.42
N PHE A 111 -0.04 26.76 7.21
CA PHE A 111 1.34 26.78 6.72
C PHE A 111 1.46 27.36 5.33
N THR A 112 2.63 27.89 5.03
CA THR A 112 3.07 28.29 3.68
C THR A 112 4.27 27.46 3.27
N VAL A 113 4.45 27.29 1.96
CA VAL A 113 5.64 26.68 1.37
C VAL A 113 6.35 27.75 0.54
N MET A 114 7.66 27.89 0.70
CA MET A 114 8.44 28.88 -0.03
C MET A 114 8.25 28.72 -1.55
N GLY A 115 8.01 29.86 -2.21
CA GLY A 115 7.72 29.91 -3.65
C GLY A 115 6.25 29.69 -4.01
N GLU A 116 5.37 29.42 -3.04
CA GLU A 116 3.93 29.32 -3.27
C GLU A 116 3.17 30.55 -2.77
N PRO A 117 2.15 31.02 -3.51
CA PRO A 117 1.49 32.29 -3.19
C PRO A 117 0.51 32.21 -2.03
N ASN A 118 -0.02 31.02 -1.72
CA ASN A 118 -1.13 30.84 -0.77
C ASN A 118 -0.76 29.87 0.34
N GLY A 119 -1.16 30.19 1.57
CA GLY A 119 -1.06 29.28 2.71
C GLY A 119 -2.31 28.40 2.87
N THR A 120 -2.13 27.23 3.45
CA THR A 120 -3.13 26.15 3.58
C THR A 120 -3.05 25.51 4.97
N SER A 121 -3.70 24.37 5.21
CA SER A 121 -3.56 23.55 6.41
C SER A 121 -3.63 22.06 6.04
N PHE A 122 -3.13 21.19 6.91
CA PHE A 122 -3.21 19.73 6.71
C PHE A 122 -4.64 19.25 6.47
N THR A 123 -5.62 19.83 7.15
CA THR A 123 -7.04 19.49 6.93
C THR A 123 -7.46 19.74 5.49
N ASN A 124 -7.14 20.92 4.93
CA ASN A 124 -7.51 21.26 3.55
C ASN A 124 -6.74 20.42 2.54
N GLU A 125 -5.44 20.25 2.77
CA GLU A 125 -4.60 19.39 1.96
C GLU A 125 -5.16 17.97 1.90
N LEU A 126 -5.42 17.31 3.03
CA LEU A 126 -5.93 15.93 3.03
C LEU A 126 -7.28 15.80 2.31
N ILE A 127 -8.16 16.80 2.41
CA ILE A 127 -9.41 16.84 1.63
C ILE A 127 -9.10 16.87 0.14
N GLU A 128 -8.26 17.79 -0.34
CA GLU A 128 -7.92 17.88 -1.77
C GLU A 128 -7.17 16.65 -2.27
N LEU A 129 -6.27 16.10 -1.46
CA LEU A 129 -5.50 14.90 -1.77
C LEU A 129 -6.40 13.70 -2.05
N PHE A 130 -7.44 13.49 -1.24
CA PHE A 130 -8.31 12.32 -1.40
C PHE A 130 -9.52 12.58 -2.30
N VAL A 131 -10.08 13.79 -2.33
CA VAL A 131 -11.27 14.10 -3.14
C VAL A 131 -10.91 14.28 -4.61
N VAL A 132 -9.80 14.96 -4.92
CA VAL A 132 -9.42 15.26 -6.32
C VAL A 132 -8.04 14.73 -6.70
N SER A 133 -7.41 13.91 -5.85
CA SER A 133 -6.07 13.37 -6.11
C SER A 133 -5.04 14.47 -6.42
N ASN A 134 -5.08 15.59 -5.68
CA ASN A 134 -4.26 16.77 -5.97
C ASN A 134 -2.75 16.44 -5.85
N ASN A 135 -1.99 16.63 -6.94
CA ASN A 135 -0.54 16.41 -6.96
C ASN A 135 0.23 17.49 -6.18
N GLN A 136 -0.23 18.74 -6.21
CA GLN A 136 0.42 19.82 -5.47
C GLN A 136 0.34 19.56 -3.96
N THR A 137 -0.80 19.07 -3.50
CA THR A 137 -0.94 18.66 -2.11
C THR A 137 0.03 17.57 -1.71
N TYR A 138 0.12 16.51 -2.53
CA TYR A 138 1.11 15.46 -2.30
C TYR A 138 2.52 16.04 -2.19
N ASN A 139 2.88 16.99 -3.06
CA ASN A 139 4.19 17.63 -3.03
C ASN A 139 4.43 18.44 -1.77
N ARG A 140 3.41 19.11 -1.20
CA ARG A 140 3.54 19.81 0.09
C ARG A 140 3.75 18.85 1.26
N LEU A 141 3.06 17.71 1.27
CA LEU A 141 3.29 16.66 2.27
C LEU A 141 4.67 16.03 2.11
N PHE A 142 5.14 15.90 0.87
CA PHE A 142 6.51 15.50 0.57
C PHE A 142 7.53 16.53 1.07
N GLU A 143 7.29 17.85 0.95
CA GLU A 143 8.20 18.84 1.55
C GLU A 143 8.26 18.74 3.08
N PHE A 144 7.11 18.42 3.71
CA PHE A 144 7.02 18.30 5.16
C PHE A 144 7.79 17.09 5.70
N LEU A 145 7.76 15.97 4.99
CA LEU A 145 8.47 14.75 5.37
C LEU A 145 9.90 14.69 4.87
N ASP A 146 10.16 15.02 3.60
CA ASP A 146 11.34 14.67 2.80
C ASP A 146 11.39 13.23 2.26
N LYS A 147 12.26 12.97 1.27
CA LYS A 147 12.36 11.68 0.56
C LYS A 147 12.94 10.59 1.45
N ASP A 148 13.99 10.92 2.19
CA ASP A 148 14.74 9.95 2.99
C ASP A 148 13.90 9.49 4.17
N GLU A 149 13.21 10.42 4.84
CA GLU A 149 12.26 10.11 5.91
C GLU A 149 11.11 9.22 5.41
N ILE A 150 10.50 9.55 4.26
CA ILE A 150 9.45 8.70 3.66
C ILE A 150 9.96 7.27 3.46
N ASN A 151 11.10 7.09 2.80
CA ASN A 151 11.61 5.76 2.49
C ASN A 151 12.07 4.99 3.73
N GLN A 152 12.65 5.69 4.71
CA GLN A 152 13.01 5.09 6.00
C GLN A 152 11.76 4.57 6.70
N CYS A 153 10.70 5.37 6.78
CA CYS A 153 9.45 4.98 7.41
C CYS A 153 8.76 3.81 6.69
N LEU A 154 8.75 3.80 5.35
CA LEU A 154 8.25 2.67 4.56
C LEU A 154 9.03 1.39 4.88
N SER A 155 10.37 1.47 4.92
CA SER A 155 11.24 0.34 5.23
C SER A 155 11.01 -0.20 6.65
N VAL A 156 10.92 0.67 7.65
CA VAL A 156 10.65 0.28 9.05
C VAL A 156 9.30 -0.42 9.19
N LYS A 157 8.30 -0.01 8.41
CA LYS A 157 6.97 -0.65 8.37
C LYS A 157 6.91 -1.91 7.50
N GLY A 158 8.04 -2.36 6.95
CA GLY A 158 8.13 -3.57 6.12
C GLY A 158 7.50 -3.41 4.72
N LEU A 159 7.26 -2.18 4.27
CA LEU A 159 6.69 -1.92 2.96
C LEU A 159 7.80 -1.88 1.91
N LEU A 160 7.75 -2.83 0.97
CA LEU A 160 8.65 -2.90 -0.17
C LEU A 160 8.22 -1.89 -1.24
N ALA A 161 8.47 -0.61 -0.98
CA ALA A 161 8.16 0.49 -1.86
C ALA A 161 9.24 1.58 -1.79
N ARG A 162 9.34 2.39 -2.83
CA ARG A 162 10.28 3.51 -2.88
C ARG A 162 9.64 4.76 -3.47
N ILE A 163 9.74 5.86 -2.75
CA ILE A 163 9.40 7.19 -3.26
C ILE A 163 10.67 7.87 -3.74
N SER A 164 10.70 8.28 -5.00
CA SER A 164 11.92 8.80 -5.63
C SER A 164 11.92 10.32 -5.79
N HIS A 165 10.76 10.93 -5.99
CA HIS A 165 10.64 12.33 -6.36
C HIS A 165 9.23 12.88 -6.10
N ARG A 166 9.08 14.20 -6.25
CA ARG A 166 7.78 14.90 -6.26
C ARG A 166 6.91 14.46 -7.44
N LEU A 167 5.60 14.62 -7.35
CA LEU A 167 4.66 14.14 -8.36
C LEU A 167 4.26 15.24 -9.36
N SER A 168 4.54 14.99 -10.64
CA SER A 168 4.02 15.77 -11.80
C SER A 168 4.26 17.28 -11.75
N ILE A 169 5.46 17.70 -11.35
CA ILE A 169 5.91 19.10 -11.38
C ILE A 169 7.29 19.21 -12.05
N PRO A 170 7.68 20.40 -12.56
CA PRO A 170 9.07 20.66 -12.93
C PRO A 170 10.01 20.41 -11.75
N ASP A 171 11.26 20.05 -12.06
CA ASP A 171 12.32 19.86 -11.06
C ASP A 171 11.94 18.87 -9.94
N SER A 172 11.12 17.86 -10.28
CA SER A 172 10.58 16.93 -9.30
C SER A 172 11.65 16.12 -8.57
N ASP A 173 12.79 15.93 -9.22
CA ASP A 173 13.98 15.20 -8.79
C ASP A 173 14.97 16.05 -7.96
N VAL A 174 14.70 17.33 -7.74
CA VAL A 174 15.51 18.16 -6.84
C VAL A 174 15.51 17.55 -5.43
N LEU A 175 16.72 17.32 -4.90
CA LEU A 175 16.91 16.62 -3.64
C LEU A 175 16.62 17.48 -2.41
N THR A 176 16.71 18.80 -2.52
CA THR A 176 16.44 19.70 -1.40
C THR A 176 14.94 19.94 -1.23
N THR A 177 14.41 19.84 -0.01
CA THR A 177 13.03 20.30 0.28
C THR A 177 12.93 21.82 0.33
N ARG A 178 11.71 22.33 0.20
CA ARG A 178 11.42 23.77 0.34
C ARG A 178 11.10 24.13 1.77
N VAL A 179 11.47 25.35 2.19
CA VAL A 179 11.11 25.87 3.51
C VAL A 179 9.60 25.86 3.70
N MET A 180 9.16 25.38 4.86
CA MET A 180 7.77 25.48 5.28
C MET A 180 7.67 26.31 6.55
N GLN A 181 6.68 27.20 6.61
CA GLN A 181 6.42 28.03 7.78
C GLN A 181 5.00 27.81 8.27
N PHE A 182 4.87 27.29 9.49
CA PHE A 182 3.61 27.12 10.20
C PHE A 182 3.38 28.33 11.10
N SER A 183 2.15 28.86 11.06
CA SER A 183 1.75 30.04 11.81
C SER A 183 0.40 29.79 12.49
N GLY A 184 0.42 29.74 13.82
CA GLY A 184 -0.76 29.67 14.67
C GLY A 184 -1.10 31.05 15.25
N ALA A 185 -2.32 31.20 15.77
CA ALA A 185 -2.72 32.43 16.45
C ALA A 185 -1.99 32.54 17.80
N GLY A 186 -1.05 33.48 17.92
CA GLY A 186 -0.44 33.86 19.20
C GLY A 186 0.78 33.04 19.65
N VAL A 187 1.42 32.28 18.75
CA VAL A 187 2.64 31.50 19.02
C VAL A 187 3.71 31.86 17.98
N ASP A 188 4.98 31.75 18.36
CA ASP A 188 6.08 31.89 17.41
C ASP A 188 5.93 30.87 16.26
N PRO A 189 6.22 31.28 15.01
CA PRO A 189 6.07 30.39 13.87
C PRO A 189 7.02 29.20 13.97
N VAL A 190 6.53 28.01 13.62
CA VAL A 190 7.38 26.82 13.46
C VAL A 190 7.89 26.80 12.02
N VAL A 191 9.20 26.84 11.85
CA VAL A 191 9.85 26.80 10.54
C VAL A 191 10.51 25.44 10.36
N ILE A 192 10.23 24.80 9.23
CA ILE A 192 10.94 23.62 8.75
C ILE A 192 11.91 24.10 7.69
N GLU A 193 13.19 24.03 8.02
CA GLU A 193 14.29 24.40 7.13
C GLU A 193 14.47 23.36 6.02
N PRO A 194 15.15 23.72 4.91
CA PRO A 194 15.40 22.80 3.81
C PRO A 194 16.21 21.58 4.26
N ILE A 195 15.80 20.40 3.80
CA ILE A 195 16.48 19.12 4.04
C ILE A 195 17.06 18.63 2.72
N GLU A 196 18.35 18.32 2.71
CA GLU A 196 19.03 17.74 1.57
C GLU A 196 18.90 16.21 1.60
N ASN A 197 18.23 15.64 0.61
CA ASN A 197 18.02 14.20 0.52
C ASN A 197 19.20 13.48 -0.17
N SER A 198 19.38 12.21 0.19
CA SER A 198 20.37 11.33 -0.42
C SER A 198 20.08 11.10 -1.91
N THR A 199 21.12 10.93 -2.73
CA THR A 199 20.96 10.47 -4.11
C THR A 199 20.39 9.05 -4.16
N ILE A 200 19.70 8.73 -5.24
CA ILE A 200 19.16 7.38 -5.51
C ILE A 200 20.25 6.43 -5.98
#